data_AF-A0A1Q4G6Y5-F1
#
_entry.id   AF-A0A1Q4G6Y5-F1
#
_cell.length_a   1.000
_cell.length_b   1.000
_cell.length_c   1.000
_cell.angle_alpha   90.00
_cell.angle_beta   90.00
_cell.angle_gamma   90.00
#
_symmetry.space_group_name_H-M   'P 1'
#
loop_
_entity.id
_entity.type
_entity.pdbx_description
1 polymer ?
#
loop_
_entity_poly.entity_id
_entity_poly.type
_entity_poly.pdbx_seq_one_letter_code
_entity_poly.pdbx_strand_id
1 'polypeptide(L)'
;MANVTQGVNGPPSGKVGAVVFCKWKEINYVRSLPRVNKKRALSEKEVNNRNKFGLMQQFLSPYTKVIRLGFSTSAKNMTAFNAAMSYNLHHAMQQDDEGFHIDYEKIAISPGIKFINRRNKIIQKQTHNTLNHNKITTF
;
A
#
# COMPACT_ATOMS: atom_id res chain seq x y z
N MET A 1 -2.24 -20.54 19.93
CA MET A 1 -2.36 -21.99 19.65
C MET A 1 -2.87 -22.16 18.23
N ALA A 2 -2.55 -23.26 17.54
CA ALA A 2 -3.13 -23.52 16.22
C ALA A 2 -4.50 -24.19 16.35
N ASN A 3 -5.46 -23.74 15.54
CA ASN A 3 -6.82 -24.24 15.49
C ASN A 3 -7.20 -24.57 14.05
N VAL A 4 -7.99 -25.63 13.86
CA VAL A 4 -8.58 -25.99 12.56
C VAL A 4 -10.08 -25.78 12.67
N THR A 5 -10.61 -24.77 11.97
CA THR A 5 -12.03 -24.41 12.03
C THR A 5 -12.83 -24.87 10.82
N GLN A 6 -12.18 -25.33 9.74
CA GLN A 6 -12.82 -25.68 8.46
C GLN A 6 -12.92 -27.20 8.23
N GLY A 7 -13.07 -28.00 9.30
CA GLY A 7 -13.17 -29.46 9.23
C GLY A 7 -11.81 -30.16 9.08
N VAL A 8 -11.83 -31.50 8.93
CA VAL A 8 -10.63 -32.36 8.99
C VAL A 8 -9.59 -32.04 7.90
N ASN A 9 -10.03 -31.63 6.71
CA ASN A 9 -9.15 -31.27 5.59
C ASN A 9 -8.96 -29.75 5.45
N GLY A 10 -9.40 -28.96 6.42
CA GLY A 10 -9.28 -27.50 6.41
C GLY A 10 -7.85 -27.03 6.67
N PRO A 11 -7.43 -25.88 6.11
CA PRO A 11 -6.13 -25.31 6.42
C PRO A 11 -6.09 -24.91 7.91
N PRO A 12 -5.04 -25.31 8.66
CA PRO A 12 -4.88 -24.87 10.05
C PRO A 12 -4.64 -23.35 10.11
N SER A 13 -5.01 -22.73 11.23
CA SER A 13 -4.75 -21.32 11.52
C SER A 13 -3.97 -21.20 12.82
N GLY A 14 -2.92 -20.37 12.86
CA GLY A 14 -2.12 -20.13 14.07
C GLY A 14 -0.78 -20.86 14.09
N LYS A 15 -0.19 -20.96 15.27
CA LYS A 15 1.19 -21.45 15.47
C LYS A 15 1.25 -22.97 15.65
N VAL A 16 2.02 -23.64 14.81
CA VAL A 16 2.42 -25.05 14.96
C VAL A 16 3.96 -25.13 14.94
N GLY A 17 4.57 -25.40 16.09
CA GLY A 17 6.03 -25.45 16.22
C GLY A 17 6.73 -24.15 15.79
N ALA A 18 7.67 -24.26 14.85
CA ALA A 18 8.44 -23.15 14.29
C ALA A 18 7.72 -22.37 13.17
N VAL A 19 6.47 -22.76 12.86
CA VAL A 19 5.73 -22.29 11.70
C VAL A 19 4.39 -21.67 12.14
N VAL A 20 3.93 -20.68 11.39
CA VAL A 20 2.63 -20.02 11.59
C VAL A 20 1.83 -20.08 10.30
N PHE A 21 0.62 -20.63 10.38
CA PHE A 21 -0.36 -20.62 9.31
C PHE A 21 -1.20 -19.36 9.39
N CYS A 22 -1.34 -18.66 8.26
CA CYS A 22 -2.03 -17.40 8.15
C CYS A 22 -2.94 -17.39 6.92
N LYS A 23 -4.00 -16.58 6.98
CA LYS A 23 -4.91 -16.33 5.86
C LYS A 23 -4.93 -14.85 5.55
N TRP A 24 -4.71 -14.48 4.29
CA TRP A 24 -4.83 -13.10 3.82
C TRP A 24 -5.64 -13.07 2.54
N LYS A 25 -6.76 -12.33 2.55
CA LYS A 25 -7.66 -12.17 1.38
C LYS A 25 -7.95 -13.51 0.67
N GLU A 26 -8.40 -14.49 1.44
CA GLU A 26 -8.69 -15.85 0.96
C GLU A 26 -7.49 -16.71 0.55
N ILE A 27 -6.26 -16.17 0.59
CA ILE A 27 -5.04 -16.93 0.32
C ILE A 27 -4.48 -17.45 1.64
N ASN A 28 -4.39 -18.77 1.77
CA ASN A 28 -3.70 -19.42 2.89
C ASN A 28 -2.22 -19.50 2.59
N TYR A 29 -1.39 -19.11 3.54
CA TYR A 29 0.06 -19.16 3.41
C TYR A 29 0.71 -19.50 4.74
N VAL A 30 1.96 -19.93 4.63
CA VAL A 30 2.74 -20.45 5.75
C VAL A 30 4.00 -19.61 5.89
N ARG A 31 4.33 -19.20 7.12
CA ARG A 31 5.53 -18.40 7.41
C ARG A 31 6.29 -18.95 8.60
N SER A 32 7.58 -18.69 8.64
CA SER A 32 8.39 -18.97 9.83
C SER A 32 7.96 -18.08 11.00
N LEU A 33 8.24 -18.58 12.20
CA LEU A 33 8.04 -17.82 13.43
C LEU A 33 8.87 -16.52 13.36
N PRO A 34 8.27 -15.35 13.64
CA PRO A 34 9.00 -14.11 13.60
C PRO A 34 10.10 -14.11 14.66
N ARG A 35 11.36 -13.96 14.23
CA ARG A 35 12.51 -13.77 15.11
C ARG A 35 12.57 -12.31 15.52
N VAL A 36 11.87 -11.95 16.59
CA VAL A 36 11.86 -10.58 17.11
C VAL A 36 12.81 -10.46 18.29
N ASN A 37 13.83 -9.60 18.17
CA ASN A 37 14.65 -9.20 19.31
C ASN A 37 14.04 -7.96 19.98
N LYS A 38 13.25 -8.18 21.05
CA LYS A 38 12.55 -7.10 21.77
C LYS A 38 13.48 -6.12 22.50
N LYS A 39 14.73 -6.51 22.77
CA LYS A 39 15.71 -5.69 23.51
C LYS A 39 16.62 -4.86 22.59
N ARG A 40 16.44 -4.94 21.28
CA ARG A 40 17.27 -4.20 20.33
C ARG A 40 16.92 -2.71 20.37
N ALA A 41 17.95 -1.86 20.48
CA ALA A 41 17.80 -0.43 20.25
C ALA A 41 17.35 -0.18 18.79
N LEU A 42 16.32 0.66 18.62
CA LEU A 42 15.88 1.06 17.28
C LEU A 42 16.96 1.95 16.66
N SER A 43 17.21 1.75 15.37
CA SER A 43 18.02 2.68 14.59
C SER A 43 17.28 4.00 14.44
N GLU A 44 18.00 5.12 14.37
CA GLU A 44 17.43 6.46 14.15
C GLU A 44 16.47 6.49 12.95
N LYS A 45 16.82 5.81 11.85
CA LYS A 45 15.96 5.69 10.66
C LYS A 45 14.63 4.99 10.98
N GLU A 46 14.65 3.98 11.84
CA GLU A 46 13.44 3.25 12.26
C GLU A 46 12.56 4.11 13.17
N VAL A 47 13.18 4.87 14.08
CA VAL A 47 12.48 5.84 14.93
C VAL A 47 11.80 6.91 14.07
N ASN A 48 12.52 7.48 13.10
CA ASN A 48 11.99 8.49 12.20
C ASN A 48 10.79 7.98 11.39
N ASN A 49 10.90 6.77 10.82
CA ASN A 49 9.79 6.14 10.10
C ASN A 49 8.57 5.92 11.01
N ARG A 50 8.80 5.51 12.26
CA ARG A 50 7.73 5.28 13.23
C ARG A 50 7.05 6.58 13.63
N ASN A 51 7.83 7.64 13.84
CA ASN A 51 7.31 8.96 14.19
C ASN A 51 6.49 9.55 13.03
N LYS A 52 7.02 9.52 11.81
CA LYS A 52 6.31 9.94 10.59
C LYS A 52 4.99 9.19 10.42
N PHE A 53 5.00 7.87 10.55
CA PHE A 53 3.79 7.07 10.44
C PHE A 53 2.80 7.34 11.58
N GLY A 54 3.28 7.44 12.82
CA GLY A 54 2.46 7.68 14.00
C GLY A 54 1.72 9.02 13.93
N LEU A 55 2.42 10.07 13.49
CA LEU A 55 1.87 11.41 13.36
C LEU A 55 0.72 11.45 12.35
N MET A 56 0.92 10.91 11.15
CA MET A 56 -0.11 10.84 10.12
C MET A 56 -1.30 9.94 10.55
N GLN A 57 -1.02 8.87 11.30
CA GLN A 57 -2.04 7.95 11.78
C GLN A 57 -2.94 8.62 12.84
N GLN A 58 -2.35 9.40 13.75
CA GLN A 58 -3.09 10.18 14.74
C GLN A 58 -4.00 11.21 14.06
N PHE A 59 -3.49 11.88 13.02
CA PHE A 59 -4.26 12.85 12.25
C PHE A 59 -5.43 12.22 11.48
N LEU A 60 -5.23 11.08 10.80
CA LEU A 60 -6.26 10.44 9.96
C LEU A 60 -7.28 9.61 10.75
N SER A 61 -6.93 9.13 11.94
CA SER A 61 -7.79 8.29 12.79
C SER A 61 -9.22 8.85 12.99
N PRO A 62 -9.42 10.12 13.40
CA PRO A 62 -10.76 10.68 13.58
C PRO A 62 -11.59 10.74 12.29
N TYR A 63 -10.94 10.82 11.12
CA TYR A 63 -11.60 10.96 9.83
C TYR A 63 -11.81 9.64 9.09
N THR A 64 -11.63 8.51 9.76
CA THR A 64 -11.65 7.16 9.15
C THR A 64 -12.88 6.91 8.28
N LYS A 65 -14.07 7.37 8.67
CA LYS A 65 -15.31 7.18 7.89
C LYS A 65 -15.26 7.94 6.55
N VAL A 66 -14.85 9.21 6.59
CA VAL A 66 -14.77 10.08 5.40
C VAL A 66 -13.68 9.58 4.45
N ILE A 67 -12.52 9.22 5.00
CA ILE A 67 -11.39 8.68 4.23
C ILE A 67 -11.78 7.38 3.52
N ARG A 68 -12.52 6.49 4.17
CA ARG A 68 -12.98 5.24 3.56
C ARG A 68 -13.90 5.50 2.37
N LEU A 69 -14.76 6.52 2.45
CA LEU A 69 -15.62 6.92 1.35
C LEU A 69 -14.80 7.51 0.19
N GLY A 70 -13.91 8.46 0.50
CA GLY A 70 -13.07 9.15 -0.48
C GLY A 70 -12.12 8.22 -1.22
N PHE A 71 -11.40 7.35 -0.51
CA PHE A 71 -10.38 6.45 -1.08
C PHE A 71 -10.90 5.08 -1.54
N SER A 72 -12.22 4.85 -1.51
CA SER A 72 -12.85 3.61 -1.95
C SER A 72 -12.41 3.17 -3.35
N THR A 73 -12.31 4.13 -4.29
CA THR A 73 -12.00 3.87 -5.71
C THR A 73 -10.51 3.63 -5.97
N SER A 74 -9.62 4.14 -5.11
CA SER A 74 -8.16 4.00 -5.30
C SER A 74 -7.53 2.85 -4.53
N ALA A 75 -8.34 2.08 -3.79
CA ALA A 75 -7.88 0.96 -2.98
C ALA A 75 -7.56 -0.28 -3.83
N LYS A 76 -6.43 -0.27 -4.55
CA LYS A 76 -5.94 -1.48 -5.27
C LYS A 76 -5.19 -2.40 -4.30
N ASN A 77 -5.74 -3.57 -4.03
CA ASN A 77 -5.14 -4.59 -3.15
C ASN A 77 -4.83 -4.16 -1.70
N MET A 78 -5.32 -3.00 -1.27
CA MET A 78 -5.19 -2.49 0.10
C MET A 78 -6.55 -1.98 0.60
N THR A 79 -6.65 -1.61 1.88
CA THR A 79 -7.84 -0.94 2.40
C THR A 79 -7.87 0.52 1.93
N ALA A 80 -9.06 1.12 1.84
CA ALA A 80 -9.20 2.55 1.50
C ALA A 80 -8.40 3.44 2.47
N PHE A 81 -8.37 3.07 3.76
CA PHE A 81 -7.57 3.77 4.76
C PHE A 81 -6.06 3.69 4.46
N ASN A 82 -5.54 2.52 4.10
CA ASN A 82 -4.11 2.36 3.77
C ASN A 82 -3.74 3.11 2.48
N ALA A 83 -4.66 3.19 1.51
CA ALA A 83 -4.48 3.99 0.30
C ALA A 83 -4.34 5.48 0.64
N ALA A 84 -5.21 5.99 1.53
CA ALA A 84 -5.13 7.37 2.01
C ALA A 84 -3.86 7.65 2.80
N MET A 85 -3.50 6.72 3.71
CA MET A 85 -2.29 6.79 4.51
C MET A 85 -1.05 6.90 3.62
N SER A 86 -0.94 6.03 2.62
CA SER A 86 0.17 6.05 1.66
C SER A 86 0.20 7.37 0.89
N TYR A 87 -0.95 7.81 0.35
CA TYR A 87 -1.02 9.07 -0.40
C TYR A 87 -0.55 10.26 0.45
N ASN A 88 -1.07 10.42 1.66
CA ASN A 88 -0.74 11.56 2.52
C ASN A 88 0.70 11.51 3.05
N LEU A 89 1.24 10.31 3.34
CA LEU A 89 2.66 10.17 3.72
C LEU A 89 3.64 10.58 2.61
N HIS A 90 3.24 10.47 1.34
CA HIS A 90 4.05 10.84 0.19
C HIS A 90 3.91 12.32 -0.19
N HIS A 91 2.74 12.93 -0.03
CA HIS A 91 2.47 14.29 -0.52
C HIS A 91 2.42 15.36 0.58
N ALA A 92 1.91 15.02 1.76
CA ALA A 92 1.64 15.98 2.84
C ALA A 92 2.66 15.94 3.97
N MET A 93 3.60 15.00 3.94
CA MET A 93 4.62 14.90 4.98
C MET A 93 5.85 15.70 4.61
N GLN A 94 6.23 16.63 5.48
CA GLN A 94 7.47 17.40 5.38
C GLN A 94 8.40 17.05 6.55
N GLN A 95 9.68 17.34 6.35
CA GLN A 95 10.72 17.15 7.33
C GLN A 95 11.52 18.45 7.40
N ASP A 96 11.53 19.07 8.57
CA ASP A 96 12.35 20.23 8.92
C ASP A 96 13.45 19.82 9.91
N ASP A 97 14.30 20.78 10.28
CA ASP A 97 15.40 20.56 11.23
C ASP A 97 14.91 20.20 12.64
N GLU A 98 13.69 20.62 12.99
CA GLU A 98 13.05 20.38 14.30
C GLU A 98 12.24 19.07 14.33
N GLY A 99 11.97 18.46 13.18
CA GLY A 99 11.29 17.18 13.09
C GLY A 99 10.33 17.03 11.92
N PHE A 100 9.27 16.26 12.14
CA PHE A 100 8.30 15.89 11.13
C PHE A 100 6.97 16.61 11.35
N HIS A 101 6.47 17.30 10.33
CA HIS A 101 5.18 17.99 10.36
C HIS A 101 4.32 17.64 9.16
N ILE A 102 3.01 17.93 9.28
CA ILE A 102 2.06 17.78 8.19
C ILE A 102 1.83 19.14 7.56
N ASP A 103 2.03 19.21 6.24
CA ASP A 103 1.55 20.29 5.42
C ASP A 103 0.05 20.11 5.18
N TYR A 104 -0.77 20.91 5.88
CA TYR A 104 -2.23 20.83 5.81
C TYR A 104 -2.79 21.14 4.42
N GLU A 105 -2.10 21.93 3.61
CA GLU A 105 -2.58 22.32 2.27
C GLU A 105 -2.54 21.14 1.30
N LYS A 106 -1.62 20.19 1.52
CA LYS A 106 -1.41 19.02 0.66
C LYS A 106 -2.15 17.77 1.12
N ILE A 107 -2.90 17.84 2.22
CA ILE A 107 -3.68 16.71 2.72
C ILE A 107 -4.84 16.42 1.78
N ALA A 108 -4.95 15.17 1.34
CA ALA A 108 -6.07 14.71 0.55
C ALA A 108 -6.98 13.76 1.35
N ILE A 109 -8.28 14.05 1.30
CA ILE A 109 -9.35 13.21 1.85
C ILE A 109 -9.91 12.26 0.77
N SER A 110 -9.71 12.59 -0.50
CA SER A 110 -10.01 11.71 -1.62
C SER A 110 -8.86 11.72 -2.63
N PRO A 111 -8.60 10.59 -3.31
CA PRO A 111 -7.73 10.56 -4.45
C PRO A 111 -8.46 11.31 -5.55
N GLY A 112 -7.96 12.49 -5.92
CA GLY A 112 -8.59 13.34 -6.92
C GLY A 112 -8.99 12.54 -8.17
N ILE A 113 -10.03 13.00 -8.87
CA ILE A 113 -10.57 12.31 -10.04
C ILE A 113 -9.46 12.17 -11.09
N LYS A 114 -8.86 10.97 -11.17
CA LYS A 114 -8.03 10.61 -12.33
C LYS A 114 -8.98 10.38 -13.49
N PHE A 115 -9.21 11.42 -14.28
CA PHE A 115 -9.81 11.24 -15.60
C PHE A 115 -8.89 10.30 -16.39
N ILE A 116 -9.35 9.06 -16.58
CA ILE A 116 -8.68 8.12 -17.47
C ILE A 116 -8.87 8.69 -18.87
N ASN A 117 -7.85 9.37 -19.41
CA ASN A 117 -7.86 9.82 -20.79
C ASN A 117 -7.72 8.58 -21.71
N ARG A 118 -8.84 7.89 -21.96
CA ARG A 118 -8.88 6.64 -22.75
C ARG A 118 -8.46 6.83 -24.21
N ARG A 119 -8.37 8.07 -24.73
CA ARG A 119 -8.08 8.35 -26.14
C ARG A 119 -6.61 8.19 -26.53
N ASN A 120 -5.67 8.50 -25.64
CA ASN A 120 -4.23 8.52 -25.99
C ASN A 120 -3.56 7.14 -26.01
N LYS A 121 -4.23 6.09 -25.53
CA LYS A 121 -3.66 4.72 -25.48
C LYS A 121 -3.74 3.98 -26.83
N ILE A 122 -4.66 4.40 -27.71
CA ILE A 122 -4.83 3.80 -29.05
C ILE A 122 -3.81 4.41 -30.03
N ILE A 123 -3.59 5.73 -29.95
CA ILE A 123 -2.70 6.47 -30.86
C ILE A 123 -1.24 6.00 -30.71
N GLN A 124 -0.74 5.81 -29.48
CA GLN A 124 0.62 5.32 -29.22
C GLN A 124 0.84 3.88 -29.72
N LYS A 125 -0.19 3.03 -29.77
CA LYS A 125 -0.05 1.65 -30.29
C LYS A 125 0.02 1.60 -31.82
N GLN A 126 -0.64 2.53 -32.51
CA GLN A 126 -0.60 2.59 -33.97
C GLN A 126 0.72 3.17 -34.49
N THR A 127 1.30 4.15 -33.81
CA THR A 127 2.55 4.82 -34.25
C THR A 127 3.78 3.90 -34.22
N HIS A 128 3.85 2.93 -33.31
CA HIS A 128 4.95 1.95 -33.28
C HIS A 128 4.84 0.86 -34.35
N ASN A 129 3.64 0.64 -34.92
CA ASN A 129 3.43 -0.41 -35.92
C ASN A 129 3.69 0.08 -37.36
N THR A 130 3.60 1.38 -37.62
CA THR A 130 3.83 1.98 -38.94
C THR A 130 5.31 2.25 -39.23
N LEU A 131 6.15 2.39 -38.21
CA LEU A 131 7.61 2.62 -38.37
C LEU A 131 8.39 1.36 -38.77
N ASN A 132 7.81 0.16 -38.63
CA ASN A 132 8.47 -1.10 -38.98
C ASN A 132 8.16 -1.60 -40.39
N HIS A 133 7.15 -1.05 -41.08
CA HIS A 133 6.86 -1.44 -42.47
C HIS A 133 7.68 -0.65 -43.50
N ASN A 134 8.08 0.59 -43.19
CA ASN A 134 8.83 1.44 -44.12
C ASN A 134 10.36 1.18 -44.12
N LYS A 135 10.85 0.18 -43.39
CA LYS A 135 12.27 -0.26 -43.44
C LYS A 135 12.52 -1.41 -44.42
N ILE A 136 11.48 -1.97 -45.04
CA ILE A 136 11.59 -3.16 -45.91
C ILE A 136 11.57 -2.77 -47.41
N THR A 137 11.31 -1.50 -47.76
CA THR A 137 11.26 -1.03 -49.15
C THR A 137 12.33 0.02 -49.44
N THR A 138 13.60 -0.36 -49.38
CA THR A 138 14.69 0.36 -50.06
C THR A 138 15.69 -0.66 -50.58
N PHE A 139 15.45 -1.10 -51.81
CA PHE A 139 16.41 -1.63 -52.76
C PHE A 139 16.20 -0.85 -54.06
#